data_AF-A0A060BMP8-F1
#
_entry.id   AF-A0A060BMP8-F1
#
_cell.length_a   1.000
_cell.length_b   1.000
_cell.length_c   1.000
_cell.angle_alpha   90.00
_cell.angle_beta   90.00
_cell.angle_gamma   90.00
#
_symmetry.space_group_name_H-M   'P 1'
#
loop_
_entity.id
_entity.type
_entity.pdbx_description
1 polymer ?
#
loop_
_entity_poly.entity_id
_entity_poly.type
_entity_poly.pdbx_seq_one_letter_code
_entity_poly.pdbx_strand_id
1 'polypeptide(L)' 'DNFEWARGYEPTFGLVAVDLVTFERTPKPSAAWYAQVVRSSR' A
#
# COMPACT_ATOMS: atom_id res chain seq x y z
N ASP A 1 -4.21 -0.15 -0.03
CA ASP A 1 -5.02 -1.10 -0.81
C ASP A 1 -6.37 -0.47 -1.05
N ASN A 2 -7.02 -0.84 -2.16
CA ASN A 2 -8.27 -0.23 -2.61
C ASN A 2 -9.10 -1.25 -3.40
N PHE A 3 -10.23 -0.81 -3.96
CA PHE A 3 -11.09 -1.64 -4.81
C PHE A 3 -10.52 -1.75 -6.23
N GLU A 4 -10.16 -2.97 -6.63
CA GLU A 4 -9.53 -3.27 -7.91
C GLU A 4 -10.54 -3.85 -8.92
N TRP A 5 -11.64 -3.11 -9.12
CA TRP A 5 -12.62 -3.33 -10.19
C TRP A 5 -13.20 -4.75 -10.21
N ALA A 6 -13.03 -5.46 -11.33
CA ALA A 6 -13.54 -6.82 -11.53
C ALA A 6 -12.99 -7.83 -10.50
N ARG A 7 -11.91 -7.48 -9.79
CA ARG A 7 -11.28 -8.34 -8.78
C ARG A 7 -11.66 -7.98 -7.35
N GLY A 8 -12.51 -6.96 -7.16
CA GLY A 8 -12.89 -6.51 -5.82
C GLY A 8 -11.66 -6.10 -5.01
N TYR A 9 -11.60 -6.51 -3.75
CA TYR A 9 -10.49 -6.21 -2.85
C TYR A 9 -9.45 -7.34 -2.72
N GLU A 10 -9.52 -8.37 -3.57
CA GLU A 10 -8.57 -9.48 -3.53
C GLU A 10 -7.12 -9.00 -3.85
N PRO A 11 -6.88 -8.19 -4.91
CA PRO A 11 -5.54 -7.67 -5.17
C PRO A 11 -5.22 -6.49 -4.25
N THR A 12 -3.95 -6.38 -3.85
CA THR A 12 -3.49 -5.37 -2.89
C THR A 12 -2.29 -4.57 -3.42
N PHE A 13 -2.53 -3.68 -4.40
CA PHE A 13 -1.48 -2.95 -5.09
C PHE A 13 -0.87 -1.76 -4.32
N GLY A 14 -1.47 -1.35 -3.20
CA GLY A 14 -1.00 -0.16 -2.48
C GLY A 14 0.30 -0.42 -1.72
N LEU A 15 1.11 0.64 -1.58
CA LEU A 15 2.26 0.67 -0.65
C LEU A 15 1.83 0.60 0.83
N VAL A 16 0.56 0.89 1.12
CA VAL A 16 -0.03 0.88 2.45
C VAL A 16 -1.18 -0.11 2.45
N ALA A 17 -1.16 -1.07 3.37
CA ALA A 17 -2.27 -1.99 3.61
C ALA A 17 -3.42 -1.25 4.33
N VAL A 18 -4.65 -1.65 4.04
CA VAL A 18 -5.85 -1.10 4.70
C VAL A 18 -6.66 -2.26 5.25
N ASP A 19 -6.95 -2.24 6.54
CA ASP A 19 -7.97 -3.12 7.14
C ASP A 19 -9.35 -2.60 6.72
N LEU A 20 -10.16 -3.44 6.05
CA LEU A 20 -11.45 -3.02 5.50
C LEU A 20 -12.58 -2.94 6.54
N VAL A 21 -12.36 -3.43 7.76
CA VAL A 21 -13.30 -3.37 8.87
C VAL A 21 -13.02 -2.14 9.73
N THR A 22 -11.75 -1.94 10.10
CA THR A 22 -11.34 -0.87 11.04
C THR A 22 -10.82 0.38 10.34
N PHE A 23 -10.49 0.29 9.05
CA PHE A 23 -9.80 1.32 8.27
C PHE A 23 -8.40 1.68 8.80
N GLU A 24 -7.81 0.86 9.65
CA GLU A 24 -6.42 1.01 10.04
C GLU A 24 -5.50 0.92 8.81
N ARG A 25 -4.45 1.75 8.80
CA ARG A 25 -3.49 1.84 7.71
C ARG A 25 -2.12 1.39 8.18
N THR A 26 -1.57 0.38 7.52
CA THR A 26 -0.27 -0.18 7.87
C THR A 26 0.68 -0.07 6.67
N PRO A 27 1.75 0.74 6.75
CA PRO A 27 2.76 0.79 5.68
C PRO A 27 3.38 -0.58 5.43
N LYS A 28 3.41 -1.02 4.16
CA LYS A 28 4.08 -2.26 3.77
C LYS A 28 5.59 -2.02 3.65
N PRO A 29 6.43 -3.06 3.68
CA PRO A 29 7.88 -2.92 3.48
C PRO A 29 8.25 -2.17 2.18
N SER A 30 7.45 -2.31 1.13
CA SER A 30 7.61 -1.57 -0.13
C SER A 30 7.52 -0.05 0.04
N ALA A 31 6.73 0.46 0.99
CA ALA A 31 6.67 1.88 1.29
C ALA A 31 8.01 2.39 1.85
N ALA A 32 8.62 1.62 2.77
CA ALA A 32 9.91 1.97 3.36
C ALA A 32 11.03 1.92 2.32
N TRP A 33 11.02 0.91 1.45
CA TRP A 33 11.95 0.83 0.32
C TRP A 33 11.79 2.01 -0.63
N TYR A 34 10.56 2.34 -1.04
CA TYR A 34 10.29 3.47 -1.92
C TYR A 34 10.75 4.80 -1.32
N ALA A 35 10.55 4.99 -0.01
CA ALA A 35 11.05 6.17 0.69
C ALA A 35 12.58 6.27 0.67
N GLN A 36 13.31 5.15 0.74
CA GLN A 36 14.77 5.13 0.61
C GLN A 36 15.21 5.55 -0.80
N VAL A 37 14.56 5.00 -1.83
CA VAL A 37 14.83 5.36 -3.23
C VAL A 37 14.67 6.87 -3.41
N VAL A 38 13.52 7.43 -3.01
CA VAL A 38 13.25 8.88 -3.12
C VAL A 38 14.30 9.72 -2.38
N ARG A 39 14.73 9.29 -1.17
CA ARG A 39 15.78 10.00 -0.42
C ARG A 39 17.14 9.98 -1.13
N SER A 40 17.47 8.87 -1.81
CA SER A 40 18.74 8.72 -2.54
C SER A 40 18.75 9.41 -3.92
N SER A 41 17.60 9.83 -4.42
CA SER A 41 17.44 10.49 -5.72
C SER A 41 17.35 12.02 -5.63
N ARG A 42 17.60 12.59 -4.44
CA ARG A 42 17.72 14.03 -4.19
C ARG A 42 19.17 14.47 -4.25
#